data_AF-A0A0U5F1E0-F1
#
_entry.id   AF-A0A0U5F1E0-F1
#
_cell.length_a   1.000
_cell.length_b   1.000
_cell.length_c   1.000
_cell.angle_alpha   90.00
_cell.angle_beta   90.00
_cell.angle_gamma   90.00
#
_symmetry.space_group_name_H-M   'P 1'
#
loop_
_entity.id
_entity.type
_entity.pdbx_description
1 polymer ?
#
loop_
_entity_poly.entity_id
_entity_poly.type
_entity_poly.pdbx_seq_one_letter_code
_entity_poly.pdbx_strand_id
1 'polypeptide(L)'
;MQGFWENKMFLNNKICKNIALSFLIGIVLSSVPMLIYGNAYYRDDMQTQYMPVFYSIGSMLIHYHQIPFLTTHTWFGGNISGEFQYGIFNPVELILYSFLPIIKSLPWGAGFLAAIHYGILSAGIFFLCKTLGISNKYAYVGAVTIVLNNFIFYWFAESWFPEFSSISFMVWAVAFVLRAKDSKWDFLAAVIATYLTITTGFPQTIIALALCGLIYSGIEIYRNRTLISSLPLISLGLGGMAALISILPTLAMLLISDRTASDMTTATSMIPSLGDLLVVFNPIHPSHILYPDNRNVKASLYYAGWFILPALMFINWKSIRYIPQKNLCIFVCVFVF
;
A
#
# COMPACT_ATOMS: atom_id res chain seq x y z
N MET A 1 -9.06 6.89 33.27
CA MET A 1 -8.75 6.17 32.02
C MET A 1 -9.78 5.07 31.66
N GLN A 2 -10.57 4.53 32.60
CA GLN A 2 -11.62 3.53 32.29
C GLN A 2 -12.86 4.09 31.55
N GLY A 3 -13.25 5.34 31.78
CA GLY A 3 -14.45 5.94 31.15
C GLY A 3 -14.27 6.53 29.74
N PHE A 4 -13.07 6.45 29.14
CA PHE A 4 -12.82 7.04 27.82
C PHE A 4 -13.26 6.13 26.65
N TRP A 5 -13.26 4.81 26.87
CA TRP A 5 -13.46 3.82 25.80
C TRP A 5 -14.84 3.14 25.84
N GLU A 6 -15.73 3.57 26.74
CA GLU A 6 -17.07 3.00 26.82
C GLU A 6 -17.97 3.59 25.72
N ASN A 7 -18.60 2.69 24.97
CA ASN A 7 -19.54 2.91 23.88
C ASN A 7 -19.01 3.44 22.55
N LYS A 8 -18.42 2.53 21.78
CA LYS A 8 -18.91 2.10 20.44
C LYS A 8 -17.85 1.17 19.84
N MET A 9 -17.97 -0.13 20.12
CA MET A 9 -17.29 -1.09 19.26
C MET A 9 -18.15 -2.31 19.01
N PHE A 10 -18.74 -2.32 17.83
CA PHE A 10 -18.66 -3.46 16.92
C PHE A 10 -18.75 -2.85 15.52
N LEU A 11 -17.84 -3.22 14.62
CA LEU A 11 -18.13 -3.13 13.19
C LEU A 11 -19.51 -3.78 13.02
N ASN A 12 -20.52 -3.00 12.65
CA ASN A 12 -21.85 -3.53 12.40
C ASN A 12 -21.68 -4.76 11.50
N ASN A 13 -22.34 -5.89 11.79
CA ASN A 13 -22.27 -7.10 10.97
C ASN A 13 -22.39 -6.81 9.46
N LYS A 14 -23.14 -5.76 9.11
CA LYS A 14 -23.25 -5.26 7.73
C LYS A 14 -21.94 -4.69 7.17
N ILE A 15 -21.15 -3.95 7.95
CA ILE A 15 -19.86 -3.41 7.52
C ILE A 15 -18.84 -4.54 7.36
N CYS A 16 -18.74 -5.48 8.30
CA CYS A 16 -17.85 -6.65 8.17
C CYS A 16 -18.16 -7.45 6.89
N LYS A 17 -19.45 -7.73 6.64
CA LYS A 17 -19.89 -8.39 5.40
C LYS A 17 -19.47 -7.61 4.16
N ASN A 18 -19.59 -6.29 4.18
CA ASN A 18 -19.23 -5.46 3.04
C ASN A 18 -17.71 -5.42 2.80
N ILE A 19 -16.91 -5.37 3.87
CA ILE A 19 -15.44 -5.46 3.80
C ILE A 19 -15.03 -6.81 3.20
N ALA A 20 -15.59 -7.91 3.70
CA ALA A 20 -15.32 -9.25 3.15
C ALA A 20 -15.73 -9.36 1.68
N LEU A 21 -16.88 -8.80 1.31
CA LEU A 21 -17.29 -8.75 -0.10
C LEU A 21 -16.31 -7.93 -0.95
N SER A 22 -15.83 -6.79 -0.44
CA SER A 22 -14.84 -5.97 -1.13
C SER A 22 -13.51 -6.71 -1.32
N PHE A 23 -13.07 -7.47 -0.31
CA PHE A 23 -11.91 -8.33 -0.39
C PHE A 23 -12.05 -9.37 -1.52
N LEU A 24 -13.20 -10.05 -1.59
CA LEU A 24 -13.49 -11.01 -2.65
C LEU A 24 -13.56 -10.35 -4.03
N ILE A 25 -14.13 -9.15 -4.14
CA ILE A 25 -14.12 -8.38 -5.40
C ILE A 25 -12.69 -8.11 -5.86
N GLY A 26 -11.79 -7.74 -4.95
CA GLY A 26 -10.37 -7.52 -5.26
C GLY A 26 -9.70 -8.78 -5.81
N ILE A 27 -9.92 -9.93 -5.18
CA ILE A 27 -9.39 -11.22 -5.66
C ILE A 27 -9.96 -11.58 -7.04
N VAL A 28 -11.28 -11.46 -7.23
CA VAL A 28 -11.93 -11.87 -8.47
C VAL A 28 -11.48 -11.01 -9.64
N LEU A 29 -11.44 -9.68 -9.47
CA LEU A 29 -11.04 -8.77 -10.53
C LEU A 29 -9.55 -8.91 -10.89
N SER A 30 -8.67 -9.07 -9.90
CA SER A 30 -7.24 -9.30 -10.14
C SER A 30 -6.93 -10.67 -10.75
N SER A 31 -7.84 -11.65 -10.62
CA SER A 31 -7.66 -12.95 -11.30
C SER A 31 -7.86 -12.86 -12.81
N VAL A 32 -8.61 -11.87 -13.31
CA VAL A 32 -8.93 -11.75 -14.75
C VAL A 32 -7.67 -11.64 -15.62
N PRO A 33 -6.70 -10.74 -15.35
CA PRO A 33 -5.43 -10.69 -16.08
C PRO A 33 -4.68 -12.03 -16.12
N MET A 34 -4.68 -12.78 -15.02
CA MET A 34 -4.00 -14.09 -14.96
C MET A 34 -4.64 -15.14 -15.88
N LEU A 35 -5.97 -15.10 -16.01
CA LEU A 35 -6.70 -16.00 -16.90
C LEU A 35 -6.43 -15.70 -18.39
N ILE A 36 -6.12 -14.44 -18.71
CA ILE A 36 -5.78 -14.02 -20.08
C ILE A 36 -4.29 -14.26 -20.37
N TYR A 37 -3.42 -13.90 -19.42
CA TYR A 37 -1.98 -14.05 -19.49
C TYR A 37 -1.45 -14.68 -18.20
N GLY A 38 -0.98 -15.93 -18.27
CA GLY A 38 -0.51 -16.68 -17.10
C GLY A 38 0.69 -16.08 -16.35
N ASN A 39 1.33 -15.04 -16.90
CA ASN A 39 2.43 -14.28 -16.30
C ASN A 39 2.09 -12.80 -16.05
N ALA A 40 0.81 -12.44 -15.95
CA ALA A 40 0.35 -11.05 -15.79
C ALA A 40 0.98 -10.30 -14.60
N TYR A 41 1.36 -11.02 -13.54
CA TYR A 41 1.98 -10.44 -12.33
C TYR A 41 3.45 -10.87 -12.14
N TYR A 42 4.10 -11.34 -13.20
CA TYR A 42 5.44 -11.92 -13.13
C TYR A 42 6.32 -11.36 -14.23
N ARG A 43 6.72 -10.09 -14.10
CA ARG A 43 7.64 -9.44 -15.02
C ARG A 43 8.69 -8.61 -14.27
N ASP A 44 9.79 -8.32 -14.97
CA ASP A 44 10.81 -7.37 -14.51
C ASP A 44 11.35 -7.73 -13.10
N ASP A 45 11.41 -6.78 -12.15
CA ASP A 45 11.95 -7.04 -10.80
C ASP A 45 11.17 -8.14 -10.06
N MET A 46 9.86 -8.29 -10.32
CA MET A 46 9.07 -9.38 -9.75
C MET A 46 9.58 -10.75 -10.22
N GLN A 47 10.01 -10.84 -11.48
CA GLN A 47 10.53 -12.06 -12.08
C GLN A 47 11.98 -12.35 -11.66
N THR A 48 12.84 -11.34 -11.67
CA THR A 48 14.30 -11.49 -11.55
C THR A 48 14.79 -11.41 -10.11
N GLN A 49 14.12 -10.64 -9.26
CA GLN A 49 14.54 -10.37 -7.89
C GLN A 49 13.54 -10.94 -6.87
N TYR A 50 12.29 -10.48 -6.89
CA TYR A 50 11.38 -10.70 -5.76
C TYR A 50 10.89 -12.14 -5.66
N MET A 51 10.29 -12.71 -6.71
CA MET A 51 9.73 -14.06 -6.59
C MET A 51 10.74 -15.17 -6.26
N PRO A 52 11.94 -15.22 -6.87
CA PRO A 52 12.94 -16.21 -6.48
C PRO A 52 13.28 -16.12 -4.98
N VAL A 53 13.40 -14.90 -4.44
CA VAL A 53 13.70 -14.68 -3.02
C VAL A 53 12.50 -15.04 -2.14
N PHE A 54 11.28 -14.63 -2.49
CA PHE A 54 10.08 -14.97 -1.73
C PHE A 54 9.86 -16.49 -1.68
N TYR A 55 10.07 -17.19 -2.80
CA TYR A 55 10.02 -18.65 -2.85
C TYR A 55 11.10 -19.29 -1.96
N SER A 56 12.31 -18.74 -1.97
CA SER A 56 13.42 -19.19 -1.12
C SER A 56 13.10 -19.00 0.37
N ILE A 57 12.57 -17.84 0.75
CA ILE A 57 12.09 -17.56 2.12
C ILE A 57 11.01 -18.56 2.53
N GLY A 58 10.01 -18.78 1.68
CA GLY A 58 8.96 -19.79 1.92
C GLY A 58 9.53 -21.19 2.13
N SER A 59 10.53 -21.56 1.31
CA SER A 59 11.20 -22.87 1.41
C SER A 59 12.01 -22.99 2.71
N MET A 60 12.71 -21.93 3.13
CA MET A 60 13.40 -21.86 4.43
C MET A 60 12.44 -22.12 5.60
N LEU A 61 11.26 -21.50 5.57
CA LEU A 61 10.27 -21.65 6.63
C LEU A 61 9.65 -23.06 6.66
N ILE A 62 9.20 -23.56 5.50
CA ILE A 62 8.38 -24.77 5.42
C ILE A 62 9.20 -26.05 5.29
N HIS A 63 10.27 -26.06 4.48
CA HIS A 63 11.05 -27.26 4.21
C HIS A 63 12.27 -27.39 5.12
N TYR A 64 12.90 -26.27 5.49
CA TYR A 64 14.15 -26.27 6.25
C TYR A 64 13.98 -25.85 7.71
N HIS A 65 12.81 -25.34 8.10
CA HIS A 65 12.50 -24.82 9.44
C HIS A 65 13.52 -23.79 9.95
N GLN A 66 13.97 -22.92 9.05
CA GLN A 66 14.95 -21.87 9.31
C GLN A 66 14.29 -20.50 9.31
N ILE A 67 14.80 -19.62 10.18
CA ILE A 67 14.43 -18.21 10.17
C ILE A 67 15.18 -17.54 9.01
N PRO A 68 14.51 -16.82 8.10
CA PRO A 68 15.08 -16.33 6.84
C PRO A 68 15.92 -15.05 7.04
N PHE A 69 16.87 -15.08 7.97
CA PHE A 69 17.71 -13.91 8.25
C PHE A 69 18.86 -13.75 7.24
N LEU A 70 19.44 -14.86 6.82
CA LEU A 70 20.65 -14.93 5.99
C LEU A 70 20.57 -16.16 5.09
N THR A 71 21.09 -16.06 3.88
CA THR A 71 21.33 -17.19 2.99
C THR A 71 22.74 -17.15 2.41
N THR A 72 23.36 -18.32 2.28
CA THR A 72 24.66 -18.51 1.64
C THR A 72 24.53 -19.05 0.22
N HIS A 73 23.29 -19.24 -0.27
CA HIS A 73 22.98 -19.82 -1.58
C HIS A 73 22.80 -18.77 -2.69
N THR A 74 23.18 -17.51 -2.43
CA THR A 74 23.09 -16.40 -3.38
C THR A 74 24.47 -15.80 -3.62
N TRP A 75 24.76 -15.42 -4.87
CA TRP A 75 26.01 -14.73 -5.19
C TRP A 75 26.06 -13.32 -4.55
N PHE A 76 24.96 -12.58 -4.58
CA PHE A 76 24.83 -11.26 -3.95
C PHE A 76 23.52 -11.16 -3.17
N GLY A 77 23.46 -10.28 -2.16
CA GLY A 77 22.22 -10.03 -1.40
C GLY A 77 21.85 -11.14 -0.40
N GLY A 78 22.82 -11.92 0.08
CA GLY A 78 22.56 -13.03 1.01
C GLY A 78 22.06 -12.59 2.40
N ASN A 79 22.30 -11.34 2.80
CA ASN A 79 21.79 -10.78 4.05
C ASN A 79 20.34 -10.31 3.90
N ILE A 80 19.41 -11.27 3.90
CA ILE A 80 17.96 -11.03 3.76
C ILE A 80 17.44 -10.05 4.82
N SER A 81 18.01 -10.07 6.03
CA SER A 81 17.63 -9.15 7.11
C SER A 81 17.96 -7.69 6.80
N GLY A 82 19.05 -7.47 6.06
CA GLY A 82 19.46 -6.15 5.59
C GLY A 82 18.63 -5.63 4.41
N GLU A 83 17.90 -6.52 3.73
CA GLU A 83 17.11 -6.21 2.54
C GLU A 83 15.68 -5.85 2.94
N PHE A 84 15.46 -4.56 3.18
CA PHE A 84 14.20 -4.02 3.69
C PHE A 84 12.98 -4.50 2.90
N GLN A 85 13.12 -4.55 1.58
CA GLN A 85 12.07 -4.83 0.60
C GLN A 85 11.52 -6.26 0.64
N TYR A 86 12.18 -7.21 1.31
CA TYR A 86 11.67 -8.58 1.39
C TYR A 86 10.65 -8.80 2.50
N GLY A 87 10.52 -7.84 3.42
CA GLY A 87 9.47 -7.86 4.43
C GLY A 87 9.50 -9.05 5.39
N ILE A 88 10.69 -9.59 5.69
CA ILE A 88 10.82 -10.78 6.57
C ILE A 88 10.38 -10.56 8.01
N PHE A 89 10.18 -9.31 8.42
CA PHE A 89 9.60 -8.97 9.73
C PHE A 89 8.10 -8.71 9.66
N ASN A 90 7.48 -8.77 8.48
CA ASN A 90 6.05 -8.67 8.33
C ASN A 90 5.43 -10.08 8.44
N PRO A 91 4.64 -10.37 9.49
CA PRO A 91 4.09 -11.71 9.69
C PRO A 91 3.09 -12.12 8.61
N VAL A 92 2.38 -11.17 7.99
CA VAL A 92 1.45 -11.47 6.89
C VAL A 92 2.23 -11.93 5.67
N GLU A 93 3.32 -11.25 5.33
CA GLU A 93 4.18 -11.63 4.20
C GLU A 93 4.83 -13.00 4.42
N LEU A 94 5.38 -13.27 5.61
CA LEU A 94 5.94 -14.58 5.93
C LEU A 94 4.91 -15.72 5.77
N ILE A 95 3.67 -15.49 6.21
CA ILE A 95 2.58 -16.45 6.03
C ILE A 95 2.32 -16.67 4.54
N LEU A 96 2.25 -15.61 3.74
CA LEU A 96 2.01 -15.71 2.30
C LEU A 96 3.17 -16.41 1.57
N TYR A 97 4.41 -16.08 1.91
CA TYR A 97 5.59 -16.72 1.34
C TYR A 97 5.65 -18.21 1.66
N SER A 98 5.18 -18.62 2.83
CA SER A 98 5.11 -20.02 3.24
C SER A 98 4.24 -20.88 2.31
N PHE A 99 3.29 -20.30 1.57
CA PHE A 99 2.49 -21.05 0.59
C PHE A 99 3.20 -21.22 -0.76
N LEU A 100 4.21 -20.41 -1.07
CA LEU A 100 4.86 -20.40 -2.38
C LEU A 100 5.52 -21.73 -2.79
N PRO A 101 6.22 -22.47 -1.90
CA PRO A 101 6.82 -23.76 -2.25
C PRO A 101 5.81 -24.83 -2.71
N ILE A 102 4.54 -24.67 -2.33
CA ILE A 102 3.45 -25.58 -2.71
C ILE A 102 2.94 -25.25 -4.12
N ILE A 103 3.16 -24.02 -4.61
CA ILE A 103 2.72 -23.55 -5.92
C ILE A 103 3.78 -23.92 -6.96
N LYS A 104 3.43 -24.81 -7.90
CA LYS A 104 4.37 -25.40 -8.87
C LYS A 104 5.05 -24.42 -9.85
N SER A 105 4.58 -23.18 -9.93
CA SER A 105 5.01 -22.22 -10.94
C SER A 105 5.14 -20.83 -10.34
N LEU A 106 6.31 -20.21 -10.49
CA LEU A 106 6.58 -18.85 -9.99
C LEU A 106 5.58 -17.80 -10.51
N PRO A 107 5.20 -17.79 -11.81
CA PRO A 107 4.12 -16.90 -12.28
C PRO A 107 2.79 -17.03 -11.52
N TRP A 108 2.39 -18.25 -11.20
CA TRP A 108 1.17 -18.50 -10.43
C TRP A 108 1.34 -18.12 -8.95
N GLY A 109 2.55 -18.26 -8.41
CA GLY A 109 2.90 -17.76 -7.07
C GLY A 109 2.81 -16.23 -6.99
N ALA A 110 3.36 -15.53 -7.98
CA ALA A 110 3.24 -14.08 -8.09
C ALA A 110 1.79 -13.63 -8.18
N GLY A 111 0.99 -14.30 -9.00
CA GLY A 111 -0.43 -14.02 -9.11
C GLY A 111 -1.23 -14.34 -7.85
N PHE A 112 -0.86 -15.38 -7.10
CA PHE A 112 -1.42 -15.66 -5.78
C PHE A 112 -1.16 -14.51 -4.80
N LEU A 113 0.09 -14.06 -4.69
CA LEU A 113 0.45 -12.93 -3.83
C LEU A 113 -0.29 -11.65 -4.27
N ALA A 114 -0.37 -11.41 -5.58
CA ALA A 114 -1.04 -10.26 -6.13
C ALA A 114 -2.54 -10.26 -5.79
N ALA A 115 -3.22 -11.40 -5.99
CA ALA A 115 -4.65 -11.52 -5.72
C ALA A 115 -5.00 -11.26 -4.25
N ILE A 116 -4.20 -11.78 -3.31
CA ILE A 116 -4.41 -11.54 -1.88
C ILE A 116 -4.24 -10.05 -1.55
N HIS A 117 -3.17 -9.41 -2.04
CA HIS A 117 -2.91 -8.00 -1.79
C HIS A 117 -3.93 -7.07 -2.47
N TYR A 118 -4.45 -7.42 -3.64
CA TYR A 118 -5.60 -6.73 -4.24
C TYR A 118 -6.87 -6.87 -3.38
N GLY A 119 -7.09 -8.04 -2.78
CA GLY A 119 -8.15 -8.23 -1.80
C GLY A 119 -7.98 -7.28 -0.60
N ILE A 120 -6.79 -7.25 0.01
CA ILE A 120 -6.46 -6.38 1.14
C ILE A 120 -6.65 -4.91 0.76
N LEU A 121 -6.13 -4.49 -0.39
CA LEU A 121 -6.21 -3.12 -0.91
C LEU A 121 -7.65 -2.68 -1.18
N SER A 122 -8.43 -3.51 -1.91
CA SER A 122 -9.84 -3.25 -2.20
C SER A 122 -10.65 -3.07 -0.92
N ALA A 123 -10.49 -4.00 0.03
CA ALA A 123 -11.16 -3.93 1.33
C ALA A 123 -10.72 -2.73 2.16
N GLY A 124 -9.43 -2.37 2.10
CA GLY A 124 -8.87 -1.20 2.77
C GLY A 124 -9.39 0.11 2.21
N ILE A 125 -9.50 0.25 0.88
CA ILE A 125 -10.12 1.42 0.25
C ILE A 125 -11.60 1.51 0.61
N PHE A 126 -12.34 0.40 0.58
CA PHE A 126 -13.73 0.39 1.03
C PHE A 126 -13.83 0.90 2.49
N PHE A 127 -13.00 0.37 3.38
CA PHE A 127 -12.98 0.75 4.80
C PHE A 127 -12.55 2.20 5.01
N LEU A 128 -11.58 2.70 4.25
CA LEU A 128 -11.16 4.09 4.25
C LEU A 128 -12.31 5.00 3.82
N CYS A 129 -13.00 4.68 2.71
CA CYS A 129 -14.19 5.41 2.28
C CYS A 129 -15.27 5.44 3.39
N LYS A 130 -15.48 4.32 4.09
CA LYS A 130 -16.40 4.28 5.24
C LYS A 130 -15.96 5.19 6.38
N THR A 131 -14.66 5.24 6.66
CA THR A 131 -14.05 6.12 7.67
C THR A 131 -14.26 7.60 7.34
N LEU A 132 -14.30 7.93 6.05
CA LEU A 132 -14.60 9.27 5.54
C LEU A 132 -16.09 9.60 5.45
N GLY A 133 -16.98 8.68 5.89
CA GLY A 133 -18.43 8.88 5.83
C GLY A 133 -19.05 8.68 4.45
N ILE A 134 -18.32 8.11 3.50
CA ILE A 134 -18.81 7.85 2.13
C ILE A 134 -19.85 6.71 2.17
N SER A 135 -20.90 6.81 1.35
CA SER A 135 -21.96 5.79 1.27
C SER A 135 -21.40 4.45 0.75
N ASN A 136 -22.08 3.33 1.06
CA ASN A 136 -21.59 2.00 0.64
C ASN A 136 -21.47 1.88 -0.88
N LYS A 137 -22.41 2.47 -1.63
CA LYS A 137 -22.41 2.42 -3.10
C LYS A 137 -21.12 3.02 -3.67
N TYR A 138 -20.75 4.22 -3.20
CA TYR A 138 -19.53 4.91 -3.66
C TYR A 138 -18.25 4.30 -3.09
N ALA A 139 -18.30 3.71 -1.89
CA ALA A 139 -17.18 2.97 -1.34
C ALA A 139 -16.82 1.75 -2.21
N TYR A 140 -17.82 1.02 -2.74
CA TYR A 140 -17.58 -0.06 -3.71
C TYR A 140 -17.00 0.45 -5.03
N VAL A 141 -17.44 1.62 -5.51
CA VAL A 141 -16.84 2.24 -6.70
C VAL A 141 -15.36 2.49 -6.46
N GLY A 142 -14.97 3.09 -5.33
CA GLY A 142 -13.57 3.30 -4.98
C GLY A 142 -12.77 1.98 -4.91
N ALA A 143 -13.34 0.96 -4.27
CA ALA A 143 -12.71 -0.35 -4.13
C ALA A 143 -12.50 -1.08 -5.47
N VAL A 144 -13.44 -0.98 -6.40
CA VAL A 144 -13.27 -1.52 -7.77
C VAL A 144 -12.25 -0.69 -8.55
N THR A 145 -12.30 0.63 -8.40
CA THR A 145 -11.44 1.57 -9.13
C THR A 145 -9.97 1.34 -8.81
N ILE A 146 -9.62 1.14 -7.53
CA ILE A 146 -8.21 0.91 -7.15
C ILE A 146 -7.66 -0.40 -7.73
N VAL A 147 -8.50 -1.43 -7.86
CA VAL A 147 -8.08 -2.73 -8.41
C VAL A 147 -7.88 -2.64 -9.92
N LEU A 148 -8.65 -1.79 -10.60
CA LEU A 148 -8.55 -1.53 -12.04
C LEU A 148 -7.60 -0.38 -12.37
N ASN A 149 -6.83 0.10 -11.38
CA ASN A 149 -5.90 1.18 -11.59
C ASN A 149 -4.66 0.68 -12.36
N ASN A 150 -4.35 1.34 -13.47
CA ASN A 150 -3.26 0.92 -14.34
C ASN A 150 -1.88 1.12 -13.70
N PHE A 151 -1.69 2.15 -12.86
CA PHE A 151 -0.43 2.36 -12.15
C PHE A 151 -0.16 1.21 -11.18
N ILE A 152 -1.16 0.88 -10.37
CA ILE A 152 -1.09 -0.23 -9.41
C ILE A 152 -0.80 -1.54 -10.15
N PHE A 153 -1.43 -1.77 -11.29
CA PHE A 153 -1.20 -2.97 -12.08
C PHE A 153 0.22 -3.01 -12.68
N TYR A 154 0.54 -2.08 -13.59
CA TYR A 154 1.75 -2.15 -14.41
C TYR A 154 3.04 -1.86 -13.64
N TRP A 155 2.98 -0.94 -12.66
CA TRP A 155 4.19 -0.51 -11.95
C TRP A 155 4.43 -1.35 -10.70
N PHE A 156 3.37 -1.60 -9.92
CA PHE A 156 3.53 -2.23 -8.61
C PHE A 156 3.26 -3.74 -8.64
N ALA A 157 2.03 -4.15 -8.94
CA ALA A 157 1.63 -5.55 -8.83
C ALA A 157 2.35 -6.47 -9.83
N GLU A 158 2.73 -5.95 -11.00
CA GLU A 158 3.44 -6.70 -12.04
C GLU A 158 4.96 -6.72 -11.86
N SER A 159 5.56 -5.68 -11.26
CA SER A 159 7.01 -5.50 -11.12
C SER A 159 7.45 -5.15 -9.69
N TRP A 160 7.10 -3.97 -9.16
CA TRP A 160 7.54 -3.48 -7.85
C TRP A 160 6.64 -3.95 -6.70
N PHE A 161 6.69 -5.25 -6.44
CA PHE A 161 5.79 -5.91 -5.49
C PHE A 161 5.84 -5.34 -4.05
N PRO A 162 6.99 -4.98 -3.46
CA PRO A 162 7.02 -4.43 -2.10
C PRO A 162 6.24 -3.10 -1.96
N GLU A 163 6.21 -2.28 -3.02
CA GLU A 163 5.36 -1.09 -3.06
C GLU A 163 3.88 -1.47 -3.06
N PHE A 164 3.52 -2.45 -3.89
CA PHE A 164 2.15 -2.95 -3.97
C PHE A 164 1.65 -3.46 -2.62
N SER A 165 2.43 -4.31 -1.97
CA SER A 165 2.05 -4.87 -0.68
C SER A 165 1.99 -3.80 0.40
N SER A 166 2.94 -2.86 0.40
CA SER A 166 2.95 -1.74 1.33
C SER A 166 1.72 -0.84 1.19
N ILE A 167 1.32 -0.45 -0.03
CA ILE A 167 0.11 0.36 -0.26
C ILE A 167 -1.14 -0.37 0.23
N SER A 168 -1.20 -1.70 0.05
CA SER A 168 -2.32 -2.51 0.51
C SER A 168 -2.54 -2.39 2.03
N PHE A 169 -1.47 -2.32 2.83
CA PHE A 169 -1.56 -2.10 4.28
C PHE A 169 -1.72 -0.62 4.63
N MET A 170 -1.09 0.27 3.87
CA MET A 170 -1.11 1.71 4.11
C MET A 170 -2.53 2.27 4.16
N VAL A 171 -3.41 1.83 3.26
CA VAL A 171 -4.81 2.29 3.24
C VAL A 171 -5.55 1.95 4.53
N TRP A 172 -5.25 0.81 5.14
CA TRP A 172 -5.76 0.43 6.46
C TRP A 172 -5.13 1.26 7.56
N ALA A 173 -3.81 1.48 7.50
CA ALA A 173 -3.10 2.30 8.47
C ALA A 173 -3.68 3.72 8.51
N VAL A 174 -3.87 4.36 7.35
CA VAL A 174 -4.54 5.67 7.25
C VAL A 174 -5.94 5.62 7.85
N ALA A 175 -6.76 4.64 7.46
CA ALA A 175 -8.13 4.52 7.98
C ALA A 175 -8.17 4.40 9.51
N PHE A 176 -7.31 3.56 10.10
CA PHE A 176 -7.25 3.39 11.55
C PHE A 176 -6.63 4.58 12.27
N VAL A 177 -5.62 5.25 11.70
CA VAL A 177 -5.06 6.49 12.26
C VAL A 177 -6.14 7.58 12.35
N LEU A 178 -6.97 7.73 11.31
CA LEU A 178 -8.12 8.65 11.31
C LEU A 178 -9.20 8.27 12.35
N ARG A 179 -9.17 7.04 12.86
CA ARG A 179 -10.10 6.48 13.86
C ARG A 179 -9.43 6.20 15.21
N ALA A 180 -8.15 6.53 15.39
CA ALA A 180 -7.38 6.12 16.57
C ALA A 180 -7.96 6.68 17.89
N LYS A 181 -8.82 7.69 17.81
CA LYS A 181 -9.52 8.30 18.94
C LYS A 181 -10.89 7.68 19.21
N ASP A 182 -11.42 6.91 18.27
CA ASP A 182 -12.79 6.40 18.31
C ASP A 182 -12.90 5.21 19.28
N SER A 183 -11.86 4.35 19.34
CA SER A 183 -11.81 3.21 20.29
C SER A 183 -10.38 2.71 20.54
N LYS A 184 -10.14 2.03 21.67
CA LYS A 184 -8.82 1.46 22.03
C LYS A 184 -8.33 0.44 20.99
N TRP A 185 -9.27 -0.21 20.33
CA TRP A 185 -9.02 -1.22 19.33
C TRP A 185 -8.76 -0.61 17.97
N ASP A 186 -9.41 0.50 17.61
CA ASP A 186 -9.03 1.30 16.44
C ASP A 186 -7.62 1.87 16.63
N PHE A 187 -7.27 2.31 17.85
CA PHE A 187 -5.91 2.71 18.20
C PHE A 187 -4.90 1.56 18.02
N LEU A 188 -5.19 0.38 18.58
CA LEU A 188 -4.32 -0.78 18.44
C LEU A 188 -4.19 -1.21 16.97
N ALA A 189 -5.29 -1.20 16.22
CA ALA A 189 -5.29 -1.48 14.79
C ALA A 189 -4.47 -0.46 14.00
N ALA A 190 -4.46 0.82 14.40
CA ALA A 190 -3.60 1.84 13.79
C ALA A 190 -2.11 1.54 14.00
N VAL A 191 -1.72 1.13 15.22
CA VAL A 191 -0.34 0.70 15.54
C VAL A 191 0.06 -0.50 14.69
N ILE A 192 -0.78 -1.54 14.66
CA ILE A 192 -0.51 -2.77 13.90
C ILE A 192 -0.45 -2.50 12.40
N ALA A 193 -1.41 -1.78 11.83
CA ALA A 193 -1.45 -1.49 10.41
C ALA A 193 -0.27 -0.59 9.97
N THR A 194 0.15 0.35 10.82
CA THR A 194 1.38 1.14 10.60
C THR A 194 2.61 0.25 10.59
N TYR A 195 2.73 -0.67 11.56
CA TYR A 195 3.80 -1.66 11.60
C TYR A 195 3.84 -2.52 10.33
N LEU A 196 2.69 -3.07 9.90
CA LEU A 196 2.61 -3.86 8.67
C LEU A 196 3.02 -3.04 7.44
N THR A 197 2.57 -1.79 7.33
CA THR A 197 2.92 -0.90 6.22
C THR A 197 4.42 -0.63 6.15
N ILE A 198 5.08 -0.40 7.29
CA ILE A 198 6.52 -0.10 7.33
C ILE A 198 7.33 -1.37 7.07
N THR A 199 6.95 -2.49 7.67
CA THR A 199 7.70 -3.74 7.60
C THR A 199 7.62 -4.44 6.24
N THR A 200 6.77 -4.03 5.29
CA THR A 200 6.85 -4.49 3.89
C THR A 200 8.04 -3.91 3.13
N GLY A 201 8.66 -2.83 3.62
CA GLY A 201 9.96 -2.41 3.13
C GLY A 201 9.99 -1.35 2.04
N PHE A 202 8.94 -0.52 1.90
CA PHE A 202 8.88 0.47 0.83
C PHE A 202 8.89 1.92 1.35
N PRO A 203 9.94 2.73 1.08
CA PRO A 203 10.06 4.07 1.66
C PRO A 203 8.94 5.05 1.29
N GLN A 204 8.44 5.01 0.06
CA GLN A 204 7.51 6.01 -0.48
C GLN A 204 6.17 5.96 0.26
N THR A 205 5.65 4.77 0.50
CA THR A 205 4.42 4.55 1.28
C THR A 205 4.58 4.94 2.74
N ILE A 206 5.76 4.73 3.32
CA ILE A 206 6.08 5.15 4.69
C ILE A 206 6.03 6.67 4.79
N ILE A 207 6.63 7.38 3.82
CA ILE A 207 6.60 8.84 3.79
C ILE A 207 5.17 9.34 3.55
N ALA A 208 4.41 8.71 2.64
CA ALA A 208 3.01 9.07 2.39
C ALA A 208 2.14 8.89 3.65
N LEU A 209 2.28 7.76 4.34
CA LEU A 209 1.59 7.49 5.61
C LEU A 209 1.98 8.49 6.69
N ALA A 210 3.28 8.76 6.84
CA ALA A 210 3.81 9.71 7.81
C ALA A 210 3.26 11.12 7.54
N LEU A 211 3.30 11.59 6.29
CA LEU A 211 2.76 12.90 5.92
C LEU A 211 1.25 12.98 6.17
N CYS A 212 0.48 11.97 5.75
CA CYS A 212 -0.97 11.92 6.02
C CYS A 212 -1.27 11.99 7.51
N GLY A 213 -0.56 11.16 8.27
CA GLY A 213 -0.73 10.98 9.69
C GLY A 213 -0.31 12.21 10.49
N LEU A 214 0.82 12.82 10.15
CA LEU A 214 1.35 14.03 10.80
C LEU A 214 0.46 15.24 10.53
N ILE A 215 0.00 15.44 9.29
CA ILE A 215 -0.92 16.53 8.95
C ILE A 215 -2.24 16.35 9.71
N TYR A 216 -2.82 15.14 9.66
CA TYR A 216 -4.08 14.87 10.37
C TYR A 216 -3.93 15.11 11.87
N SER A 217 -2.88 14.55 12.48
CA SER A 217 -2.61 14.68 13.91
C SER A 217 -2.33 16.11 14.31
N GLY A 218 -1.55 16.86 13.52
CA GLY A 218 -1.22 18.25 13.78
C GLY A 218 -2.46 19.14 13.80
N ILE A 219 -3.36 19.00 12.81
CA ILE A 219 -4.61 19.76 12.78
C ILE A 219 -5.51 19.35 13.96
N GLU A 220 -5.56 18.06 14.30
CA GLU A 220 -6.36 17.53 15.41
C GLU A 220 -5.91 18.07 16.76
N ILE A 221 -4.60 18.05 17.03
CA ILE A 221 -3.98 18.62 18.23
C ILE A 221 -4.20 20.12 18.30
N TYR A 222 -3.99 20.84 17.18
CA TYR A 222 -4.14 22.28 17.13
C TYR A 222 -5.57 22.73 17.48
N ARG A 223 -6.59 22.03 16.95
CA ARG A 223 -8.00 22.37 17.14
C ARG A 223 -8.54 21.98 18.51
N ASN A 224 -8.25 20.77 18.97
CA ASN A 224 -8.90 20.22 20.15
C ASN A 224 -8.06 20.36 21.42
N ARG A 225 -6.73 20.41 21.32
CA ARG A 225 -5.78 20.62 22.43
C ARG A 225 -6.01 19.70 23.64
N THR A 226 -6.41 18.46 23.40
CA THR A 226 -6.61 17.43 24.44
C THR A 226 -5.60 16.30 24.30
N LEU A 227 -5.36 15.52 25.36
CA LEU A 227 -4.51 14.33 25.25
C LEU A 227 -5.05 13.32 24.22
N ILE A 228 -6.37 13.26 24.07
CA ILE A 228 -7.05 12.38 23.11
C ILE A 228 -6.71 12.79 21.67
N SER A 229 -6.59 14.10 21.40
CA SER A 229 -6.23 14.61 20.08
C SER A 229 -4.85 14.14 19.60
N SER A 230 -3.96 13.72 20.51
CA SER A 230 -2.64 13.17 20.20
C SER A 230 -2.61 11.67 19.90
N LEU A 231 -3.70 10.93 20.13
CA LEU A 231 -3.73 9.47 19.91
C LEU A 231 -3.37 9.04 18.47
N PRO A 232 -3.81 9.73 17.40
CA PRO A 232 -3.38 9.40 16.04
C PRO A 232 -1.85 9.46 15.90
N LEU A 233 -1.22 10.51 16.43
CA LEU A 233 0.24 10.67 16.42
C LEU A 233 0.94 9.59 17.22
N ILE A 234 0.44 9.29 18.42
CA ILE A 234 1.01 8.26 19.29
C ILE A 234 0.90 6.90 18.61
N SER A 235 -0.21 6.60 17.94
CA SER A 235 -0.38 5.32 17.23
C SER A 235 0.63 5.14 16.10
N LEU A 236 0.90 6.20 15.32
CA LEU A 236 1.94 6.22 14.30
C LEU A 236 3.33 6.03 14.91
N GLY A 237 3.63 6.75 15.99
CA GLY A 237 4.91 6.67 16.68
C GLY A 237 5.19 5.26 17.21
N LEU A 238 4.22 4.65 17.89
CA LEU A 238 4.36 3.27 18.41
C LEU A 238 4.49 2.24 17.28
N GLY A 239 3.71 2.38 16.20
CA GLY A 239 3.82 1.49 15.04
C GLY A 239 5.17 1.61 14.35
N GLY A 240 5.68 2.83 14.19
CA GLY A 240 7.02 3.10 13.68
C GLY A 240 8.14 2.57 14.57
N MET A 241 8.03 2.76 15.88
CA MET A 241 8.98 2.21 16.85
C MET A 241 9.01 0.68 16.81
N ALA A 242 7.85 0.03 16.74
CA ALA A 242 7.77 -1.43 16.61
C ALA A 242 8.41 -1.92 15.29
N ALA A 243 8.30 -1.13 14.22
CA ALA A 243 8.85 -1.48 12.91
C ALA A 243 10.36 -1.22 12.79
N LEU A 244 11.01 -0.59 13.78
CA LEU A 244 12.47 -0.34 13.75
C LEU A 244 13.28 -1.61 13.54
N ILE A 245 12.79 -2.77 13.97
CA ILE A 245 13.44 -4.07 13.72
C ILE A 245 13.68 -4.35 12.23
N SER A 246 12.84 -3.80 11.35
CA SER A 246 12.99 -3.94 9.89
C SER A 246 13.90 -2.87 9.27
N ILE A 247 14.00 -1.69 9.88
CA ILE A 247 14.76 -0.55 9.34
C ILE A 247 16.23 -0.59 9.79
N LEU A 248 16.48 -0.95 11.05
CA LEU A 248 17.82 -0.89 11.65
C LEU A 248 18.86 -1.77 10.92
N PRO A 249 18.56 -3.02 10.54
CA PRO A 249 19.53 -3.83 9.79
C PRO A 249 19.86 -3.21 8.42
N THR A 250 18.87 -2.66 7.73
CA THR A 250 19.08 -1.98 6.44
C THR A 250 19.92 -0.73 6.61
N LEU A 251 19.69 0.07 7.65
CA LEU A 251 20.55 1.23 7.94
C LEU A 251 22.01 0.82 8.20
N ALA A 252 22.22 -0.26 8.94
CA ALA A 252 23.56 -0.79 9.19
C ALA A 252 24.25 -1.25 7.89
N MET A 253 23.50 -1.89 6.99
CA MET A 253 24.01 -2.33 5.68
C MET A 253 24.28 -1.15 4.73
N LEU A 254 23.48 -0.08 4.80
CA LEU A 254 23.65 1.10 3.95
C LEU A 254 24.99 1.80 4.21
N LEU A 255 25.51 1.77 5.44
CA LEU A 255 26.82 2.34 5.80
C LEU A 255 28.02 1.65 5.13
N ILE A 256 27.84 0.41 4.67
CA ILE A 256 28.89 -0.41 4.05
C ILE A 256 28.55 -0.79 2.61
N SER A 257 27.48 -0.21 2.05
CA SER A 257 27.02 -0.48 0.68
C SER A 257 27.75 0.42 -0.32
N ASP A 258 28.05 -0.13 -1.50
CA ASP A 258 28.61 0.62 -2.63
C ASP A 258 27.62 1.59 -3.29
N ARG A 259 26.38 1.69 -2.79
CA ARG A 259 25.42 2.76 -3.13
C ARG A 259 25.87 4.11 -2.55
N THR A 260 27.03 4.56 -3.00
CA THR A 260 27.44 5.95 -2.94
C THR A 260 26.52 6.76 -3.85
N ALA A 261 26.03 7.90 -3.35
CA ALA A 261 24.95 8.69 -3.95
C ALA A 261 25.06 8.78 -5.48
N SER A 262 24.24 8.02 -6.20
CA SER A 262 24.07 8.19 -7.64
C SER A 262 23.42 9.55 -7.86
N ASP A 263 24.00 10.37 -8.73
CA ASP A 263 23.39 11.64 -9.14
C ASP A 263 21.93 11.40 -9.55
N MET A 264 21.01 12.03 -8.81
CA MET A 264 19.59 12.01 -9.10
C MET A 264 19.37 12.85 -10.37
N THR A 265 19.60 12.25 -11.54
CA THR A 265 19.42 12.93 -12.82
C THR A 265 17.92 13.06 -13.10
N THR A 266 17.33 14.14 -12.58
CA THR A 266 15.89 14.46 -12.67
C THR A 266 15.50 15.01 -14.05
N ALA A 267 16.29 14.73 -15.09
CA ALA A 267 16.00 15.17 -16.44
C ALA A 267 15.06 14.15 -17.09
N THR A 268 13.75 14.33 -16.90
CA THR A 268 12.64 13.69 -17.63
C THR A 268 12.23 12.25 -17.27
N SER A 269 13.00 11.51 -16.46
CA SER A 269 12.56 10.17 -16.02
C SER A 269 11.64 10.26 -14.79
N MET A 270 10.46 9.64 -14.87
CA MET A 270 9.52 9.44 -13.74
C MET A 270 8.84 10.71 -13.17
N ILE A 271 8.69 11.79 -13.95
CA ILE A 271 7.91 12.97 -13.56
C ILE A 271 6.64 13.02 -14.42
N PRO A 272 5.43 13.11 -13.82
CA PRO A 272 4.21 13.31 -14.59
C PRO A 272 4.28 14.64 -15.35
N SER A 273 3.86 14.63 -16.62
CA SER A 273 3.58 15.87 -17.33
C SER A 273 2.25 16.47 -16.88
N LEU A 274 2.05 17.77 -17.14
CA LEU A 274 0.74 18.39 -16.91
C LEU A 274 -0.37 17.70 -17.74
N GLY A 275 -0.02 17.18 -18.92
CA GLY A 275 -0.94 16.39 -19.74
C GLY A 275 -1.40 15.12 -19.02
N ASP A 276 -0.48 14.40 -18.38
CA ASP A 276 -0.82 13.18 -17.65
C ASP A 276 -1.81 13.44 -16.50
N LEU A 277 -1.67 14.57 -15.80
CA LEU A 277 -2.57 14.98 -14.72
C LEU A 277 -3.96 15.39 -15.21
N LEU A 278 -4.05 15.98 -16.41
CA LEU A 278 -5.31 16.43 -16.98
C LEU A 278 -6.12 15.31 -17.63
N VAL A 279 -5.51 14.14 -17.88
CA VAL A 279 -6.14 13.03 -18.61
C VAL A 279 -6.23 11.74 -17.78
N VAL A 280 -6.29 11.86 -16.45
CA VAL A 280 -6.44 10.73 -15.49
C VAL A 280 -7.71 9.89 -15.69
N PHE A 281 -8.66 10.35 -16.51
CA PHE A 281 -9.89 9.62 -16.84
C PHE A 281 -9.79 8.80 -18.13
N ASN A 282 -8.72 8.92 -18.91
CA ASN A 282 -8.58 8.23 -20.18
C ASN A 282 -7.71 6.96 -20.03
N PRO A 283 -8.27 5.76 -20.21
CA PRO A 283 -7.53 4.51 -20.01
C PRO A 283 -6.53 4.19 -21.13
N ILE A 284 -6.51 4.94 -22.22
CA ILE A 284 -5.64 4.71 -23.39
C ILE A 284 -4.64 5.85 -23.63
N HIS A 285 -4.59 6.87 -22.77
CA HIS A 285 -3.64 7.96 -22.91
C HIS A 285 -2.23 7.47 -22.54
N PRO A 286 -1.26 7.43 -23.48
CA PRO A 286 0.09 6.98 -23.15
C PRO A 286 0.76 7.95 -22.17
N SER A 287 1.51 7.41 -21.20
CA SER A 287 2.22 8.23 -20.22
C SER A 287 3.42 8.93 -20.86
N HIS A 288 3.70 10.17 -20.48
CA HIS A 288 4.94 10.87 -20.87
C HIS A 288 6.18 10.38 -20.12
N ILE A 289 6.06 9.40 -19.21
CA ILE A 289 7.22 8.78 -18.56
C ILE A 289 8.07 8.04 -19.60
N LEU A 290 9.37 8.33 -19.56
CA LEU A 290 10.39 7.59 -20.29
C LEU A 290 11.02 6.51 -19.41
N TYR A 291 11.23 5.33 -19.98
CA TYR A 291 12.14 4.34 -19.44
C TYR A 291 13.60 4.85 -19.48
N PRO A 292 14.52 4.27 -18.69
CA PRO A 292 15.95 4.62 -18.74
C PRO A 292 16.60 4.50 -20.12
N ASP A 293 15.97 3.77 -21.05
CA ASP A 293 16.39 3.64 -22.45
C ASP A 293 15.74 4.67 -23.40
N ASN A 294 15.12 5.72 -22.85
CA ASN A 294 14.39 6.79 -23.54
C ASN A 294 13.17 6.33 -24.36
N ARG A 295 12.58 5.16 -24.08
CA ARG A 295 11.31 4.76 -24.69
C ARG A 295 10.12 5.22 -23.84
N ASN A 296 9.06 5.69 -24.51
CA ASN A 296 7.80 6.03 -23.82
C ASN A 296 7.12 4.78 -23.27
N VAL A 297 6.60 4.90 -22.05
CA VAL A 297 5.70 3.90 -21.50
C VAL A 297 4.38 3.94 -22.27
N LYS A 298 4.05 2.85 -22.95
CA LYS A 298 2.81 2.74 -23.75
C LYS A 298 1.55 2.62 -22.89
N ALA A 299 1.69 2.17 -21.65
CA ALA A 299 0.57 2.03 -20.73
C ALA A 299 0.09 3.40 -20.23
N SER A 300 -1.23 3.52 -20.00
CA SER A 300 -1.81 4.69 -19.38
C SER A 300 -1.61 4.64 -17.86
N LEU A 301 -0.40 4.96 -17.42
CA LEU A 301 0.03 4.86 -16.03
C LEU A 301 -0.85 5.70 -15.09
N TYR A 302 -1.16 6.94 -15.45
CA TYR A 302 -1.89 7.87 -14.58
C TYR A 302 -3.42 7.74 -14.64
N TYR A 303 -3.95 6.67 -15.26
CA TYR A 303 -5.37 6.41 -15.27
C TYR A 303 -5.89 6.13 -13.85
N ALA A 304 -6.74 7.02 -13.35
CA ALA A 304 -7.39 6.93 -12.04
C ALA A 304 -8.85 6.47 -12.15
N GLY A 305 -9.58 6.81 -13.22
CA GLY A 305 -10.96 6.34 -13.40
C GLY A 305 -11.77 7.12 -14.43
N TRP A 306 -12.48 6.42 -15.31
CA TRP A 306 -13.28 7.01 -16.40
C TRP A 306 -14.38 7.97 -15.91
N PHE A 307 -14.95 7.70 -14.72
CA PHE A 307 -16.06 8.47 -14.16
C PHE A 307 -15.60 9.78 -13.49
N ILE A 308 -14.29 10.03 -13.35
CA ILE A 308 -13.76 11.26 -12.74
C ILE A 308 -14.24 12.49 -13.52
N LEU A 309 -14.16 12.46 -14.85
CA LEU A 309 -14.57 13.59 -15.68
C LEU A 309 -16.09 13.89 -15.56
N PRO A 310 -16.99 12.89 -15.71
CA PRO A 310 -18.41 13.09 -15.39
C PRO A 310 -18.63 13.58 -13.96
N ALA A 311 -17.95 13.02 -12.96
CA ALA A 311 -18.11 13.43 -11.57
C ALA A 311 -17.74 14.91 -11.35
N LEU A 312 -16.64 15.39 -11.94
CA LEU A 312 -16.23 16.80 -11.87
C LEU A 312 -17.28 17.75 -12.47
N MET A 313 -17.95 17.34 -13.56
CA MET A 313 -19.00 18.15 -14.20
C MET A 313 -20.27 18.26 -13.35
N PHE A 314 -20.65 17.19 -12.65
CA PHE A 314 -21.90 17.11 -11.87
C PHE A 314 -21.72 17.36 -10.37
N ILE A 315 -20.49 17.64 -9.93
CA ILE A 315 -20.19 17.96 -8.53
C ILE A 315 -20.77 19.34 -8.16
N ASN A 316 -21.41 19.41 -7.00
CA ASN A 316 -21.80 20.67 -6.41
C ASN A 316 -20.59 21.36 -5.76
N TRP A 317 -19.89 22.19 -6.53
CA TRP A 317 -18.69 22.92 -6.10
C TRP A 317 -18.91 23.83 -4.88
N LYS A 318 -20.16 24.26 -4.61
CA LYS A 318 -20.46 25.06 -3.40
C LYS A 318 -20.33 24.22 -2.13
N SER A 319 -20.68 22.94 -2.21
CA SER A 319 -20.58 21.99 -1.09
C SER A 319 -19.13 21.59 -0.79
N ILE A 320 -18.20 21.77 -1.74
CA ILE A 320 -16.76 21.49 -1.55
C ILE A 320 -16.09 22.50 -0.62
N ARG A 321 -16.68 23.66 -0.34
CA ARG A 321 -16.04 24.66 0.55
C ARG A 321 -15.89 24.22 2.01
N TYR A 322 -16.57 23.15 2.43
CA TYR A 322 -16.58 22.65 3.79
C TYR A 322 -16.04 21.21 3.87
N ILE A 323 -14.86 20.97 3.30
CA ILE A 323 -14.23 19.65 3.32
C ILE A 323 -13.85 19.27 4.78
N PRO A 324 -14.32 18.12 5.29
CA PRO A 324 -13.86 17.61 6.58
C PRO A 324 -12.34 17.42 6.60
N GLN A 325 -11.70 17.67 7.74
CA GLN A 325 -10.25 17.55 7.90
C GLN A 325 -9.69 16.21 7.41
N LYS A 326 -10.40 15.11 7.68
CA LYS A 326 -10.02 13.75 7.21
C LYS A 326 -9.85 13.70 5.69
N ASN A 327 -10.74 14.34 4.95
CA ASN A 327 -10.73 14.37 3.49
C ASN A 327 -9.63 15.31 2.97
N LEU A 328 -9.36 16.42 3.67
CA LEU A 328 -8.29 17.34 3.31
C LEU A 328 -6.90 16.68 3.42
N CYS A 329 -6.66 15.90 4.47
CA CYS A 329 -5.37 15.22 4.67
C CYS A 329 -5.11 14.20 3.55
N ILE A 330 -6.11 13.40 3.20
CA ILE A 330 -6.01 12.42 2.11
C ILE A 330 -5.80 13.14 0.78
N PHE A 331 -6.52 14.24 0.53
CA PHE A 331 -6.33 15.03 -0.68
C PHE A 331 -4.89 15.54 -0.81
N VAL A 332 -4.30 16.06 0.27
CA VAL A 332 -2.89 16.48 0.26
C VAL A 332 -1.96 15.30 -0.03
N CYS A 333 -2.22 14.12 0.55
CA CYS A 333 -1.39 12.94 0.30
C CYS A 333 -1.44 12.46 -1.15
N VAL A 334 -2.62 12.45 -1.77
CA VAL A 334 -2.81 12.07 -3.19
C VAL A 334 -2.16 13.08 -4.16
N PHE A 335 -1.96 14.33 -3.74
CA PHE A 335 -1.26 15.32 -4.57
C PHE A 335 0.26 15.31 -4.40
N VAL A 336 0.75 14.73 -3.31
CA VAL A 336 2.19 14.63 -3.02
C VAL A 336 2.77 13.28 -3.47
N PHE A 337 1.93 12.23 -3.58
CA PHE A 337 2.29 10.87 -4.01
C PHE A 337 1.27 10.32 -5.01
#